data_AF-A0A372MJW7-F1
#
_entry.id   AF-A0A372MJW7-F1
#
_cell.length_a   1.000
_cell.length_b   1.000
_cell.length_c   1.000
_cell.angle_alpha   90.00
_cell.angle_beta   90.00
_cell.angle_gamma   90.00
#
_symmetry.space_group_name_H-M   'P 1'
#
loop_
_entity.id
_entity.type
_entity.pdbx_description
1 polymer ?
#
loop_
_entity_poly.entity_id
_entity_poly.type
_entity_poly.pdbx_seq_one_letter_code
_entity_poly.pdbx_strand_id
1 'polypeptide(L)'
;MQQSKSMILHLNQAIPYQTAPFSASNAEDAYQKMLTHLEAQPVGSEGCLALSSTLALLFAGVQGSPDEATRKAVEQGLPIPKVDAPFYLEEGSYDFQQLAPPSSIASLSSSIPNLFDGPPVIYLRLLKENPLAIIAQIWTHR
;
A
#
# COMPACT_ATOMS: atom_id res chain seq x y z
N MET A 1 -21.18 -9.29 -6.64
CA MET A 1 -19.95 -8.59 -6.21
C MET A 1 -19.46 -7.80 -7.41
N GLN A 2 -19.31 -6.48 -7.27
CA GLN A 2 -18.81 -5.64 -8.36
C GLN A 2 -17.32 -5.98 -8.54
N GLN A 3 -16.93 -6.58 -9.67
CA GLN A 3 -15.53 -6.79 -9.98
C GLN A 3 -14.88 -5.42 -10.14
N SER A 4 -14.03 -5.03 -9.18
CA SER A 4 -13.15 -3.88 -9.34
C SER A 4 -12.25 -4.12 -10.53
N LYS A 5 -12.30 -3.21 -11.50
CA LYS A 5 -11.55 -3.30 -12.75
C LYS A 5 -10.07 -3.06 -12.47
N SER A 6 -9.22 -4.03 -12.79
CA SER A 6 -7.77 -3.83 -12.79
C SER A 6 -7.39 -2.81 -13.86
N MET A 7 -6.44 -1.92 -13.53
CA MET A 7 -5.86 -0.96 -14.46
C MET A 7 -4.34 -1.01 -14.40
N ILE A 8 -3.69 -0.55 -15.46
CA ILE A 8 -2.23 -0.42 -15.48
C ILE A 8 -1.88 0.93 -14.87
N LEU A 9 -1.05 0.91 -13.83
CA LEU A 9 -0.51 2.11 -13.20
C LEU A 9 1.00 2.16 -13.40
N HIS A 10 1.48 3.27 -13.95
CA HIS A 10 2.91 3.55 -14.08
C HIS A 10 3.33 4.45 -12.93
N LEU A 11 4.15 3.90 -12.02
CA LEU A 11 4.75 4.66 -10.94
C LEU A 11 6.08 5.24 -11.40
N ASN A 12 6.09 6.55 -11.60
CA ASN A 12 7.26 7.28 -12.10
C ASN A 12 8.28 7.63 -11.01
N GLN A 13 7.91 7.51 -9.74
CA GLN A 13 8.79 7.81 -8.60
C GLN A 13 8.49 6.82 -7.47
N ALA A 14 9.53 6.20 -6.92
CA ALA A 14 9.38 5.23 -5.83
C ALA A 14 8.71 5.87 -4.60
N ILE A 15 7.90 5.10 -3.88
CA ILE A 15 7.18 5.55 -2.69
C ILE A 15 7.91 5.03 -1.44
N PRO A 16 8.51 5.91 -0.62
CA PRO A 16 9.23 5.51 0.59
C PRO A 16 8.28 5.16 1.73
N TYR A 17 8.61 4.12 2.49
CA TYR A 17 7.91 3.74 3.72
C TYR A 17 8.85 3.61 4.90
N GLN A 18 8.50 4.26 6.00
CA GLN A 18 9.15 4.01 7.29
C GLN A 18 8.60 2.72 7.90
N THR A 19 9.42 1.99 8.63
CA THR A 19 8.97 0.77 9.34
C THR A 19 7.80 1.11 10.26
N ALA A 20 6.75 0.29 10.20
CA ALA A 20 5.58 0.48 11.04
C ALA A 20 5.97 0.46 12.53
N PRO A 21 5.37 1.31 13.38
CA PRO A 21 5.72 1.43 14.80
C PRO A 21 5.11 0.30 15.66
N PHE A 22 4.92 -0.87 15.09
CA PHE A 22 4.37 -2.05 15.74
C PHE A 22 5.06 -3.32 15.21
N SER A 23 5.17 -4.33 16.08
CA SER A 23 5.63 -5.65 15.68
C SER A 23 4.44 -6.52 15.30
N ALA A 24 4.56 -7.31 14.24
CA ALA A 24 3.55 -8.26 13.80
C ALA A 24 4.14 -9.66 13.66
N SER A 25 3.36 -10.66 14.03
CA SER A 25 3.76 -12.08 13.96
C SER A 25 3.56 -12.70 12.58
N ASN A 26 2.61 -12.18 11.80
CA ASN A 26 2.28 -12.62 10.45
C ASN A 26 1.54 -11.51 9.69
N ALA A 27 1.15 -11.77 8.44
CA ALA A 27 0.48 -10.80 7.58
C ALA A 27 -0.90 -10.35 8.11
N GLU A 28 -1.68 -11.26 8.69
CA GLU A 28 -3.01 -10.94 9.21
C GLU A 28 -2.90 -10.03 10.44
N ASP A 29 -1.99 -10.35 11.36
CA ASP A 29 -1.70 -9.52 12.53
C ASP A 29 -1.19 -8.13 12.12
N ALA A 30 -0.31 -8.06 11.11
CA ALA A 30 0.17 -6.79 10.56
C ALA A 30 -0.97 -5.96 9.95
N TYR A 31 -1.89 -6.61 9.23
CA TYR A 31 -3.03 -5.96 8.62
C TYR A 31 -3.97 -5.34 9.64
N GLN A 32 -4.36 -6.11 10.67
CA GLN A 32 -5.24 -5.60 11.72
C GLN A 32 -4.58 -4.44 12.48
N LYS A 33 -3.30 -4.59 12.85
CA LYS A 33 -2.53 -3.51 13.50
C LYS A 33 -2.39 -2.28 12.61
N MET A 34 -2.23 -2.45 11.30
CA MET A 34 -2.15 -1.34 10.36
C MET A 34 -3.47 -0.57 10.28
N LEU A 35 -4.61 -1.26 10.20
CA LEU A 35 -5.92 -0.63 10.21
C LEU A 35 -6.12 0.19 11.50
N THR A 36 -5.88 -0.41 12.67
CA THR A 36 -5.97 0.29 13.96
C THR A 36 -5.00 1.47 14.05
N HIS A 37 -3.78 1.33 13.52
CA HIS A 37 -2.82 2.43 13.48
C HIS A 37 -3.34 3.61 12.67
N LEU A 38 -3.84 3.35 11.46
CA LEU A 38 -4.34 4.38 10.55
C LEU A 38 -5.59 5.09 11.10
N GLU A 39 -6.44 4.43 11.88
CA GLU A 39 -7.59 5.07 12.54
C GLU A 39 -7.19 6.30 13.37
N ALA A 40 -6.02 6.26 14.01
CA ALA A 40 -5.50 7.38 14.81
C ALA A 40 -4.70 8.43 14.01
N GLN A 41 -4.35 8.15 12.74
CA GLN A 41 -3.52 9.03 11.92
C GLN A 41 -4.32 10.15 11.22
N PRO A 42 -3.69 11.26 10.80
CA PRO A 42 -4.36 12.28 10.00
C PRO A 42 -4.72 11.76 8.60
N VAL A 43 -5.72 12.42 7.99
CA VAL A 43 -6.09 12.18 6.58
C VAL A 43 -4.89 12.39 5.66
N GLY A 44 -4.74 11.52 4.67
CA GLY A 44 -3.59 11.46 3.77
C GLY A 44 -2.45 10.57 4.26
N SER A 45 -2.53 10.03 5.48
CA SER A 45 -1.59 9.00 5.93
C SER A 45 -1.92 7.65 5.29
N GLU A 46 -0.91 6.80 5.14
CA GLU A 46 -1.07 5.49 4.53
C GLU A 46 -0.16 4.43 5.15
N GLY A 47 -0.60 3.18 5.00
CA GLY A 47 0.16 1.99 5.34
C GLY A 47 0.41 1.15 4.09
N CYS A 48 1.52 0.44 4.06
CA CYS A 48 1.84 -0.53 3.02
C CYS A 48 2.29 -1.85 3.66
N LEU A 49 1.68 -2.95 3.23
CA LEU A 49 2.16 -4.29 3.48
C LEU A 49 2.74 -4.85 2.19
N ALA A 50 4.01 -5.25 2.22
CA ALA A 50 4.60 -6.06 1.17
C ALA A 50 4.42 -7.54 1.53
N LEU A 51 3.81 -8.29 0.63
CA LEU A 51 3.49 -9.70 0.79
C LEU A 51 4.15 -10.51 -0.32
N SER A 52 4.54 -11.74 -0.02
CA SER A 52 4.93 -12.71 -1.05
C SER A 52 3.72 -13.29 -1.78
N SER A 53 3.95 -14.08 -2.83
CA SER A 53 2.90 -14.84 -3.54
C SER A 53 2.10 -15.80 -2.64
N THR A 54 2.68 -16.26 -1.52
CA THR A 54 1.96 -17.07 -0.51
C THR A 54 1.27 -16.22 0.56
N LEU A 55 1.22 -14.90 0.37
CA LEU A 55 0.70 -13.90 1.30
C LEU A 55 1.45 -13.83 2.64
N ALA A 56 2.67 -14.35 2.71
CA ALA A 56 3.53 -14.14 3.87
C ALA A 56 4.03 -12.68 3.91
N LEU A 57 4.08 -12.10 5.12
CA LEU A 57 4.53 -10.73 5.33
C LEU A 57 6.04 -10.61 5.07
N LEU A 58 6.40 -9.71 4.16
CA LEU A 58 7.79 -9.34 3.88
C LEU A 58 8.16 -8.03 4.57
N PHE A 59 7.24 -7.07 4.59
CA PHE A 59 7.45 -5.77 5.21
C PHE A 59 6.11 -5.10 5.57
N ALA A 60 6.11 -4.30 6.64
CA ALA A 60 5.01 -3.42 7.01
C ALA A 60 5.57 -2.01 7.26
N GLY A 61 5.05 -1.03 6.53
CA GLY A 61 5.49 0.35 6.64
C GLY A 61 4.37 1.36 6.57
N VAL A 62 4.70 2.58 6.98
CA VAL A 62 3.77 3.70 7.09
C VAL A 62 4.36 4.96 6.49
N GLN A 63 3.47 5.82 6.02
CA GLN A 63 3.77 7.19 5.63
C GLN A 63 2.75 8.11 6.29
N GLY A 64 3.22 9.21 6.89
CA GLY A 64 2.35 10.26 7.38
C GLY A 64 1.71 11.04 6.24
N SER A 65 0.75 11.90 6.58
CA SER A 65 0.16 12.85 5.62
C SER A 65 1.26 13.70 4.94
N PRO A 66 1.19 13.91 3.61
CA PRO A 66 2.19 14.69 2.88
C PRO A 66 2.41 16.08 3.48
N ASP A 67 3.67 16.44 3.68
CA ASP A 67 4.04 17.77 4.16
C ASP A 67 3.80 18.85 3.08
N GLU A 68 4.00 20.11 3.44
CA GLU A 68 3.81 21.23 2.49
C GLU A 68 4.76 21.17 1.30
N ALA A 69 6.01 20.72 1.50
CA ALA A 69 6.99 20.60 0.43
C ALA A 69 6.57 19.55 -0.60
N THR A 70 6.12 18.38 -0.14
CA THR A 70 5.60 17.30 -0.98
C THR A 70 4.36 17.75 -1.74
N ARG A 71 3.42 18.42 -1.08
CA ARG A 71 2.21 18.96 -1.73
C ARG A 71 2.54 19.97 -2.83
N LYS A 72 3.43 20.92 -2.55
CA LYS A 72 3.90 21.90 -3.55
C LYS A 72 4.60 21.23 -4.73
N ALA A 73 5.44 20.22 -4.47
CA ALA A 73 6.11 19.48 -5.54
C ALA A 73 5.09 18.78 -6.45
N VAL A 74 4.08 18.12 -5.87
CA VAL A 74 2.99 17.48 -6.62
C VAL A 74 2.19 18.50 -7.44
N GLU A 75 1.79 19.63 -6.83
CA GLU A 75 1.04 20.70 -7.50
C GLU A 75 1.80 21.31 -8.69
N GLN A 76 3.13 21.36 -8.60
CA GLN A 76 4.01 21.93 -9.63
C GLN A 76 4.54 20.88 -10.62
N GLY A 77 4.17 19.61 -10.47
CA GLY A 77 4.69 18.51 -11.29
C GLY A 77 6.20 18.29 -11.15
N LEU A 78 6.75 18.63 -9.99
CA LEU A 78 8.17 18.47 -9.67
C LEU A 78 8.44 17.10 -9.03
N PRO A 79 9.69 16.61 -9.10
CA PRO A 79 10.10 15.43 -8.34
C PRO A 79 9.83 15.62 -6.84
N ILE A 80 9.26 14.59 -6.22
CA ILE A 80 9.07 14.56 -4.77
C ILE A 80 10.46 14.41 -4.13
N PRO A 81 10.78 15.15 -3.06
CA PRO A 81 12.06 15.01 -2.38
C PRO A 81 12.30 13.54 -1.96
N LYS A 82 13.46 13.00 -2.32
CA LYS A 82 13.85 11.66 -1.89
C LYS A 82 14.00 11.65 -0.36
N VAL A 83 13.24 10.81 0.30
CA VAL A 83 13.35 10.53 1.73
C VAL A 83 14.10 9.21 1.88
N ASP A 84 15.12 9.18 2.73
CA ASP A 84 15.80 7.93 3.09
C ASP A 84 14.85 7.05 3.91
N ALA A 85 14.59 5.84 3.43
CA ALA A 85 13.61 4.94 4.00
C ALA A 85 14.09 3.49 3.93
N PRO A 86 13.74 2.66 4.93
CA PRO A 86 14.12 1.25 4.95
C PRO A 86 13.46 0.41 3.84
N PHE A 87 12.40 0.94 3.21
CA PHE A 87 11.67 0.25 2.17
C PHE A 87 11.07 1.21 1.15
N TYR A 88 11.02 0.79 -0.11
CA TYR A 88 10.40 1.52 -1.20
C TYR A 88 9.45 0.60 -1.96
N LEU A 89 8.28 1.13 -2.32
CA LEU A 89 7.55 0.61 -3.45
C LEU A 89 8.20 1.23 -4.70
N GLU A 90 8.91 0.40 -5.44
CA GLU A 90 9.82 0.82 -6.51
C GLU A 90 9.11 1.47 -7.71
N GLU A 91 9.88 2.13 -8.57
CA GLU A 91 9.37 2.61 -9.86
C GLU A 91 9.03 1.43 -10.77
N GLY A 92 7.95 1.54 -11.54
CA GLY A 92 7.55 0.44 -12.42
C GLY A 92 6.13 0.50 -12.92
N SER A 93 5.74 -0.57 -13.62
CA SER A 93 4.39 -0.77 -14.11
C SER A 93 3.71 -1.84 -13.26
N TYR A 94 2.53 -1.52 -12.77
CA TYR A 94 1.77 -2.36 -11.86
C TYR A 94 0.40 -2.67 -12.46
N ASP A 95 -0.03 -3.91 -12.28
CA ASP A 95 -1.46 -4.19 -12.24
C ASP A 95 -1.99 -3.63 -10.92
N PHE A 96 -2.93 -2.71 -11.03
CA PHE A 96 -3.48 -1.94 -9.92
C PHE A 96 -4.97 -2.21 -9.78
N GLN A 97 -5.41 -2.40 -8.54
CA GLN A 97 -6.83 -2.51 -8.21
C GLN A 97 -7.13 -1.75 -6.93
N GLN A 98 -8.16 -0.91 -6.98
CA GLN A 98 -8.73 -0.27 -5.78
C GLN A 98 -9.96 -1.04 -5.31
N LEU A 99 -10.05 -1.29 -4.01
CA LEU A 99 -11.17 -2.00 -3.38
C LEU A 99 -11.46 -1.42 -1.98
N ALA A 100 -12.61 -1.81 -1.42
CA ALA A 100 -12.87 -1.64 0.00
C ALA A 100 -11.83 -2.45 0.81
N PRO A 101 -11.47 -2.02 2.04
CA PRO A 101 -10.58 -2.79 2.90
C PRO A 101 -11.05 -4.24 3.01
N PRO A 102 -10.20 -5.22 2.67
CA PRO A 102 -10.57 -6.63 2.77
C PRO A 102 -10.85 -7.01 4.23
N SER A 103 -11.73 -7.99 4.45
CA SER A 103 -12.00 -8.48 5.82
C SER A 103 -10.83 -9.27 6.41
N SER A 104 -9.94 -9.80 5.56
CA SER A 104 -8.73 -10.54 5.93
C SER A 104 -7.73 -10.55 4.78
N ILE A 105 -6.46 -10.79 5.07
CA ILE A 105 -5.41 -10.97 4.05
C ILE A 105 -5.71 -12.14 3.12
N ALA A 106 -6.27 -13.24 3.65
CA ALA A 106 -6.61 -14.42 2.85
C ALA A 106 -7.60 -14.10 1.71
N SER A 107 -8.49 -13.11 1.90
CA SER A 107 -9.45 -12.70 0.89
C SER A 107 -8.83 -12.06 -0.37
N LEU A 108 -7.58 -11.57 -0.27
CA LEU A 108 -6.83 -11.00 -1.40
C LEU A 108 -6.60 -12.02 -2.52
N SER A 109 -6.54 -13.31 -2.20
CA SER A 109 -6.35 -14.38 -3.18
C SER A 109 -7.40 -14.39 -4.28
N SER A 110 -8.62 -13.95 -3.98
CA SER A 110 -9.71 -13.82 -4.97
C SER A 110 -9.56 -12.62 -5.90
N SER A 111 -8.74 -11.63 -5.50
CA SER A 111 -8.54 -10.36 -6.22
C SER A 111 -7.27 -10.33 -7.05
N ILE A 112 -6.36 -11.29 -6.87
CA ILE A 112 -5.06 -11.33 -7.55
C ILE A 112 -5.04 -12.52 -8.51
N PRO A 113 -5.15 -12.30 -9.84
CA PRO A 113 -5.02 -13.35 -10.83
C PRO A 113 -3.63 -14.02 -10.75
N ASN A 114 -3.58 -15.34 -10.92
CA ASN A 114 -2.33 -16.11 -10.96
C ASN A 114 -1.41 -15.94 -9.73
N LEU A 115 -1.98 -15.70 -8.56
CA LEU A 115 -1.24 -15.44 -7.31
C LEU A 115 -0.01 -16.34 -7.09
N PHE A 116 -0.13 -17.65 -7.32
CA PHE A 116 0.92 -18.64 -7.04
C PHE A 116 2.02 -18.72 -8.11
N ASP A 117 1.74 -18.32 -9.35
CA ASP A 117 2.69 -18.27 -10.48
C ASP A 117 3.08 -16.82 -10.84
N GLY A 118 2.64 -15.86 -10.02
CA GLY A 118 2.57 -14.45 -10.39
C GLY A 118 3.70 -13.61 -9.78
N PRO A 119 3.38 -12.48 -9.13
CA PRO A 119 4.36 -11.46 -8.78
C PRO A 119 5.21 -11.86 -7.57
N PRO A 120 6.51 -11.54 -7.55
CA PRO A 120 7.38 -11.84 -6.41
C PRO A 120 6.97 -11.07 -5.15
N VAL A 121 6.34 -9.90 -5.33
CA VAL A 121 5.85 -9.04 -4.26
C VAL A 121 4.49 -8.46 -4.64
N ILE A 122 3.57 -8.53 -3.69
CA ILE A 122 2.24 -7.93 -3.72
C ILE A 122 2.24 -6.82 -2.70
N TYR A 123 1.89 -5.61 -3.12
CA TYR A 123 1.73 -4.49 -2.18
C TYR A 123 0.26 -4.27 -1.90
N LEU A 124 -0.13 -4.40 -0.63
CA LEU A 124 -1.40 -3.91 -0.13
C LEU A 124 -1.17 -2.52 0.49
N ARG A 125 -1.61 -1.48 -0.20
CA ARG A 125 -1.62 -0.10 0.33
C ARG A 125 -2.97 0.20 0.94
N LEU A 126 -2.96 0.85 2.10
CA LEU A 126 -4.12 1.28 2.86
C LEU A 126 -4.03 2.79 3.02
N LEU A 127 -4.92 3.52 2.36
CA LEU A 127 -4.92 4.98 2.35
C LEU A 127 -6.06 5.52 3.20
N LYS A 128 -5.74 6.38 4.17
CA LYS A 128 -6.75 7.14 4.91
C LYS A 128 -7.18 8.35 4.09
N GLU A 129 -8.14 8.14 3.20
CA GLU A 129 -8.64 9.16 2.28
C GLU A 129 -9.49 10.22 3.00
N ASN A 130 -10.23 9.83 4.04
CA ASN A 130 -11.06 10.74 4.82
C ASN A 130 -11.19 10.27 6.28
N PRO A 131 -11.84 11.05 7.18
CA PRO A 131 -11.93 10.69 8.60
C PRO A 131 -12.69 9.37 8.90
N LEU A 132 -13.49 8.88 7.96
CA LEU A 132 -14.41 7.75 8.15
C LEU A 132 -14.06 6.52 7.32
N ALA A 133 -13.13 6.62 6.36
CA ALA A 133 -12.84 5.53 5.45
C ALA A 133 -11.34 5.38 5.17
N ILE A 134 -10.93 4.11 5.16
CA ILE A 134 -9.68 3.65 4.58
C ILE A 134 -10.02 2.98 3.26
N ILE A 135 -9.20 3.22 2.24
CA ILE A 135 -9.29 2.53 0.95
C ILE A 135 -8.13 1.56 0.84
N ALA A 136 -8.38 0.37 0.29
CA ALA A 136 -7.34 -0.59 -0.02
C ALA A 136 -6.98 -0.53 -1.51
N GLN A 137 -5.70 -0.65 -1.81
CA GLN A 137 -5.17 -0.74 -3.16
C GLN A 137 -4.21 -1.92 -3.22
N ILE A 138 -4.38 -2.78 -4.23
CA ILE A 138 -3.48 -3.90 -4.51
C ILE A 138 -2.63 -3.51 -5.71
N TRP A 139 -1.32 -3.67 -5.57
CA TRP A 139 -0.35 -3.42 -6.62
C TRP A 139 0.49 -4.67 -6.80
N THR A 140 0.50 -5.19 -8.01
CA THR A 140 1.32 -6.35 -8.38
C THR A 140 2.22 -5.97 -9.54
N HIS A 141 3.52 -6.22 -9.40
CA HIS A 141 4.46 -5.98 -10.48
C HIS A 141 4.07 -6.79 -11.71
N ARG A 142 4.13 -6.13 -12.87
CA ARG A 142 3.96 -6.75 -14.17
C ARG A 142 5.29 -7.21 -14.77
#